data_AF-A0A6J6BS44-F1
#
_entry.id   AF-A0A6J6BS44-F1
#
_cell.length_a   1.000
_cell.length_b   1.000
_cell.length_c   1.000
_cell.angle_alpha   90.00
_cell.angle_beta   90.00
_cell.angle_gamma   90.00
#
_symmetry.space_group_name_H-M   'P 1'
#
loop_
_entity.id
_entity.type
_entity.pdbx_description
1 polymer ?
#
loop_
_entity_poly.entity_id
_entity_poly.type
_entity_poly.pdbx_seq_one_letter_code
_entity_poly.pdbx_strand_id
1 'polypeptide(L)' 'MNRNDLIAHYAKITGRDVSNIEFYRAFAYWKLACIVEGVYARYLGGALGEKTAAELEPFKLQTEAAANSAEVALSRLN' A
#
# COMPACT_ATOMS: atom_id res chain seq x y z
N MET A 1 -14.48 -14.89 10.06
CA MET A 1 -13.98 -13.61 10.60
C MET A 1 -13.49 -12.76 9.44
N ASN A 2 -14.13 -11.62 9.18
CA ASN A 2 -13.78 -10.66 8.13
C ASN A 2 -12.96 -9.48 8.71
N ARG A 3 -12.64 -8.48 7.89
CA ARG A 3 -11.88 -7.30 8.31
C ARG A 3 -12.55 -6.50 9.43
N ASN A 4 -13.87 -6.31 9.35
CA ASN A 4 -14.63 -5.53 10.32
C ASN A 4 -14.67 -6.26 11.67
N ASP A 5 -14.81 -7.59 11.64
CA ASP A 5 -14.74 -8.41 12.85
C ASP A 5 -13.38 -8.24 13.56
N LEU A 6 -12.28 -8.20 12.80
CA LEU A 6 -10.94 -8.02 13.35
C LEU A 6 -10.74 -6.61 13.93
N ILE A 7 -11.22 -5.56 13.25
CA ILE A 7 -11.16 -4.18 13.73
C ILE A 7 -11.96 -4.04 15.04
N ALA A 8 -13.18 -4.59 15.08
CA ALA A 8 -14.03 -4.56 16.26
C ALA A 8 -13.41 -5.32 17.43
N HIS A 9 -12.82 -6.49 17.18
CA HIS A 9 -12.11 -7.26 18.20
C HIS A 9 -10.90 -6.48 18.74
N TYR A 10 -10.08 -5.89 17.86
CA TYR A 10 -8.93 -5.07 18.26
C TYR A 10 -9.35 -3.88 19.13
N ALA A 11 -10.38 -3.14 18.73
CA ALA A 11 -10.92 -2.02 19.51
C ALA A 11 -11.41 -2.47 20.89
N LYS A 12 -12.14 -3.60 20.95
CA LYS A 12 -12.63 -4.17 22.22
C LYS A 12 -11.51 -4.55 23.18
N ILE A 13 -10.44 -5.20 22.67
CA ILE A 13 -9.34 -5.68 23.52
C ILE A 13 -8.42 -4.54 23.95
N THR A 14 -8.16 -3.57 23.08
CA THR A 14 -7.17 -2.52 23.32
C THR A 14 -7.76 -1.21 23.86
N GLY A 15 -9.07 -1.02 23.76
CA GLY A 15 -9.74 0.24 24.09
C GLY A 15 -9.42 1.40 23.13
N ARG A 16 -8.74 1.13 22.00
CA ARG A 16 -8.33 2.16 21.04
C ARG A 16 -9.48 2.56 20.12
N ASP A 17 -9.56 3.85 19.83
CA ASP A 17 -10.41 4.36 18.76
C ASP A 17 -9.87 3.93 17.38
N VAL A 18 -10.78 3.42 16.55
CA VAL A 18 -10.52 2.92 15.21
C VAL A 18 -11.34 3.65 14.15
N SER A 19 -11.99 4.77 14.51
CA SER A 19 -12.78 5.62 13.61
C SER A 19 -12.01 6.01 12.33
N ASN A 20 -10.70 6.26 12.46
CA ASN A 20 -9.83 6.66 11.36
C ASN A 20 -9.13 5.51 10.62
N ILE A 21 -9.62 4.27 10.74
CA ILE A 21 -8.95 3.10 10.16
C ILE A 21 -8.78 3.21 8.62
N GLU A 22 -9.73 3.80 7.91
CA GLU A 22 -9.62 3.96 6.45
C GLU A 22 -8.49 4.95 6.06
N PHE A 23 -8.21 5.97 6.88
CA PHE A 23 -7.07 6.87 6.68
C PHE A 23 -5.76 6.10 6.81
N TYR A 24 -5.62 5.28 7.85
CA TYR A 24 -4.41 4.49 8.04
C TYR A 24 -4.23 3.44 6.93
N ARG A 25 -5.32 2.93 6.35
CA ARG A 25 -5.28 2.04 5.19
C ARG A 25 -4.81 2.78 3.94
N ALA A 26 -5.37 3.96 3.66
CA ALA A 26 -4.91 4.81 2.56
C ALA A 26 -3.42 5.12 2.69
N PHE A 27 -3.00 5.57 3.87
CA PHE A 27 -1.60 5.86 4.16
C PHE A 27 -0.69 4.64 4.00
N ALA A 28 -1.14 3.45 4.43
CA ALA A 28 -0.36 2.22 4.26
C ALA A 28 -0.15 1.86 2.78
N TYR A 29 -1.18 2.00 1.94
CA TYR A 29 -1.07 1.77 0.50
C TYR A 29 -0.20 2.80 -0.20
N TRP A 30 -0.34 4.09 0.13
CA TRP A 30 0.52 5.14 -0.39
C TRP A 30 1.99 4.89 -0.04
N LYS A 31 2.26 4.55 1.23
CA LYS A 31 3.61 4.22 1.69
C LYS A 31 4.16 2.99 0.94
N LEU A 32 3.33 1.99 0.68
CA LEU A 32 3.73 0.83 -0.11
C LEU A 32 4.09 1.23 -1.55
N ALA A 33 3.30 2.09 -2.19
CA ALA A 33 3.60 2.61 -3.52
C ALA A 33 4.97 3.31 -3.54
N CYS A 34 5.27 4.19 -2.59
CA CYS A 34 6.58 4.84 -2.49
C CYS A 34 7.74 3.85 -2.29
N ILE A 35 7.54 2.80 -1.50
CA ILE A 35 8.56 1.75 -1.27
C ILE A 35 8.85 1.01 -2.58
N VAL A 36 7.81 0.57 -3.28
CA VAL A 36 7.95 -0.21 -4.53
C VAL A 36 8.51 0.66 -5.64
N GLU A 37 8.08 1.92 -5.74
CA GLU A 37 8.66 2.89 -6.69
C GLU A 37 10.16 3.07 -6.44
N GLY A 38 10.57 3.21 -5.17
CA GLY A 38 11.98 3.29 -4.82
C GLY A 38 12.76 2.01 -5.17
N VAL A 39 12.14 0.83 -5.07
CA VAL A 39 12.76 -0.43 -5.54
C VAL A 39 12.88 -0.44 -7.06
N TYR A 40 11.82 -0.07 -7.78
CA TYR A 40 11.79 -0.01 -9.23
C TYR A 40 12.88 0.94 -9.77
N ALA A 41 12.96 2.16 -9.25
CA ALA A 41 13.96 3.15 -9.64
C ALA A 41 15.40 2.65 -9.39
N ARG A 42 15.66 1.96 -8.27
CA ARG A 42 16.98 1.36 -8.00
C ARG A 42 17.33 0.24 -8.98
N TYR A 43 16.36 -0.58 -9.37
CA TYR A 43 16.58 -1.67 -10.32
C TYR A 43 16.78 -1.17 -11.75
N LEU A 44 16.05 -0.11 -12.16
CA LEU A 44 16.36 0.61 -13.40
C LEU A 44 17.76 1.23 -13.37
N GLY A 45 18.21 1.67 -12.19
CA GLY A 45 19.58 2.14 -11.96
C GLY A 45 20.65 1.04 -11.88
N GLY A 46 20.32 -0.22 -12.17
CA GLY A 46 21.29 -1.32 -12.26
C GLY A 46 21.63 -2.01 -10.95
N ALA A 47 20.90 -1.76 -9.85
CA ALA A 47 21.17 -2.41 -8.56
C ALA A 47 20.97 -3.95 -8.57
N LEU A 48 20.33 -4.49 -9.61
CA LEU A 48 20.16 -5.93 -9.84
C LEU A 48 20.86 -6.38 -11.14
N GLY A 49 21.94 -5.68 -11.53
CA GLY A 49 22.54 -5.80 -12.86
C GLY A 49 21.69 -5.13 -13.94
N GLU A 50 22.11 -5.27 -15.20
CA GLU A 50 21.34 -4.74 -16.32
C GLU A 50 20.03 -5.51 -16.48
N LYS A 51 18.93 -4.77 -16.37
CA LYS A 51 17.56 -5.25 -16.55
C LYS A 51 16.84 -4.36 -17.54
N THR A 52 16.08 -4.99 -18.42
CA THR A 52 15.21 -4.25 -19.33
C THR A 52 14.00 -3.70 -18.55
N ALA A 53 13.41 -2.61 -19.05
CA ALA A 53 12.17 -2.08 -18.48
C ALA A 53 11.04 -3.14 -18.47
N ALA A 54 10.99 -4.01 -19.48
CA ALA A 54 10.01 -5.10 -19.58
C ALA A 54 10.18 -6.15 -18.45
N GLU A 55 11.41 -6.50 -18.08
CA GLU A 55 11.68 -7.38 -16.93
C GLU A 55 11.25 -6.77 -15.60
N LEU A 56 11.25 -5.43 -15.51
CA LEU A 56 10.92 -4.70 -14.29
C LEU A 56 9.47 -4.18 -14.25
N GLU A 57 8.69 -4.37 -15.32
CA GLU A 57 7.27 -3.98 -15.40
C GLU A 57 6.43 -4.44 -14.20
N PRO A 58 6.63 -5.64 -13.60
CA PRO A 58 5.89 -6.03 -12.40
C PRO A 58 6.01 -5.05 -11.22
N PHE A 59 7.15 -4.39 -11.04
CA PHE A 59 7.33 -3.40 -9.96
C PHE A 59 6.58 -2.10 -10.25
N LYS A 60 6.55 -1.68 -11.52
CA LYS A 60 5.74 -0.54 -11.96
C LYS A 60 4.25 -0.82 -11.74
N LEU A 61 3.75 -1.97 -12.21
CA LEU A 61 2.35 -2.38 -12.02
C LEU A 61 1.98 -2.48 -10.54
N GLN A 62 2.89 -2.98 -9.70
CA GLN A 62 2.68 -3.05 -8.26
C GLN A 62 2.60 -1.66 -7.60
N THR A 63 3.42 -0.71 -8.06
CA THR A 63 3.38 0.69 -7.61
C THR A 63 2.03 1.32 -7.96
N GLU A 64 1.58 1.17 -9.21
CA GLU A 64 0.29 1.69 -9.68
C GLU A 64 -0.88 1.05 -8.92
N ALA A 65 -0.86 -0.27 -8.71
CA ALA A 65 -1.89 -0.96 -7.95
C ALA A 65 -1.96 -0.51 -6.48
N ALA A 66 -0.82 -0.25 -5.85
CA ALA A 66 -0.76 0.29 -4.50
C ALA A 66 -1.29 1.73 -4.45
N ALA A 67 -0.92 2.59 -5.41
CA ALA A 67 -1.44 3.95 -5.49
C ALA A 67 -2.96 3.98 -5.68
N ASN A 68 -3.51 3.16 -6.59
CA ASN A 68 -4.95 3.02 -6.80
C ASN A 68 -5.68 2.52 -5.54
N SER A 69 -5.06 1.59 -4.81
CA SER A 69 -5.62 1.10 -3.54
C SER A 69 -5.65 2.19 -2.46
N ALA A 70 -4.68 3.10 -2.46
CA ALA A 70 -4.66 4.25 -1.57
C ALA A 70 -5.82 5.21 -1.90
N GLU A 71 -6.04 5.51 -3.17
CA GLU A 71 -7.16 6.36 -3.63
C GLU A 71 -8.52 5.75 -3.28
N VAL A 72 -8.70 4.43 -3.49
CA VAL A 72 -9.93 3.71 -3.11
C VAL A 72 -10.16 3.72 -1.59
N ALA A 73 -9.11 3.73 -0.79
CA ALA A 73 -9.24 3.87 0.66
C ALA A 73 -9.55 5.32 1.08
N LEU A 74 -8.96 6.31 0.42
CA LEU A 74 -9.25 7.73 0.65
C LEU A 74 -10.70 8.09 0.30
N SER A 75 -11.23 7.53 -0.80
CA SER A 75 -12.62 7.83 -1.21
C SER A 75 -13.67 7.36 -0.22
N ARG A 76 -13.32 6.48 0.72
CA ARG A 76 -14.19 6.01 1.81
C ARG A 76 -14.17 6.92 3.05
N LEU A 77 -13.36 7.98 3.05
CA LEU A 77 -13.30 8.97 4.12
C LEU A 77 -14.36 10.08 3.97
N ASN A 78 -15.02 10.17 2.80
CA ASN A 78 -16.00 11.19 2.45
C ASN A 78 -17.42 10.61 2.42
#